data_AF-A0AAJ6TS68-F1
#
_entry.id   AF-A0AAJ6TS68-F1
#
_cell.length_a   1.000
_cell.length_b   1.000
_cell.length_c   1.000
_cell.angle_alpha   90.00
_cell.angle_beta   90.00
_cell.angle_gamma   90.00
#
_symmetry.space_group_name_H-M   'P 1'
#
loop_
_entity.id
_entity.type
_entity.pdbx_description
1 polymer ?
#
loop_
_entity_poly.entity_id
_entity_poly.type
_entity_poly.pdbx_seq_one_letter_code
_entity_poly.pdbx_strand_id
1 'polypeptide(L)'
;MALCFSINATTLPQHHHGKVNYRSNKKCLESVRNLVKTTGVASVVSAPQESLQKGNWVKLICGASFEDVVDVRNLSLVYTLAGVDCIDCAADASIVNAVNEGIEAAREIVYLRKPWVMISVNDDEDLHFRKAEFDPEECPLDCPRPCETICPASAISLQQHQSTTELSHGTEMLNVLKGGVITERCYGCGRCFPVCPYDKIRMAMYTRDAAATAELLKRNDVDAIEIHTGGRQTASFGGLWNDLGNSTGYLKLVAVSLPYAGDATISSMNTIYTMMEPHLPCLNLWQLDGRPMSGDIGRGATRESIAFAACLAAVKDKPHGLCRFAVLSFFATF
;
A
#
# COMPACT_ATOMS: atom_id res chain seq x y z
N MET A 1 30.51 -15.54 2.92
CA MET A 1 29.97 -15.71 1.56
C MET A 1 29.41 -14.39 1.11
N ALA A 2 29.96 -13.78 0.07
CA ALA A 2 29.51 -12.49 -0.43
C ALA A 2 28.26 -12.68 -1.29
N LEU A 3 27.14 -12.05 -0.92
CA LEU A 3 25.95 -11.97 -1.74
C LEU A 3 26.23 -10.97 -2.87
N CYS A 4 26.44 -11.48 -4.08
CA CYS A 4 26.59 -10.67 -5.28
C CYS A 4 25.21 -10.42 -5.88
N PHE A 5 24.59 -9.28 -5.57
CA PHE A 5 23.45 -8.79 -6.33
C PHE A 5 23.98 -8.12 -7.59
N SER A 6 23.72 -8.74 -8.75
CA SER A 6 23.97 -8.13 -10.05
C SER A 6 22.63 -7.76 -10.69
N ILE A 7 22.31 -6.48 -10.68
CA ILE A 7 21.26 -5.90 -11.53
C ILE A 7 21.97 -5.34 -12.75
N ASN A 8 22.00 -6.09 -13.85
CA ASN A 8 22.45 -5.57 -15.13
C ASN A 8 21.28 -4.83 -15.79
N ALA A 9 21.11 -3.56 -15.42
CA ALA A 9 20.31 -2.61 -16.17
C ALA A 9 21.17 -1.38 -16.51
N THR A 10 22.18 -1.57 -17.36
CA THR A 10 22.84 -0.44 -18.03
C THR A 10 21.98 -0.03 -19.20
N THR A 11 21.01 0.86 -18.97
CA THR A 11 20.47 1.71 -20.03
C THR A 11 20.90 3.13 -19.75
N LEU A 12 21.67 3.70 -20.68
CA LEU A 12 22.09 5.10 -20.64
C LEU A 12 20.83 5.98 -20.65
N PRO A 13 20.76 7.08 -19.89
CA PRO A 13 19.59 7.95 -19.94
C PRO A 13 19.56 8.67 -21.29
N GLN A 14 18.71 8.23 -22.21
CA GLN A 14 18.30 9.07 -23.32
C GLN A 14 17.18 9.98 -22.81
N HIS A 15 17.52 11.23 -22.52
CA HIS A 15 16.56 12.29 -22.26
C HIS A 15 15.71 12.54 -23.51
N HIS A 16 14.58 11.83 -23.64
CA HIS A 16 13.52 12.23 -24.53
C HIS A 16 12.45 13.00 -23.75
N HIS A 17 12.56 14.33 -23.77
CA HIS A 17 11.45 15.21 -23.42
C HIS A 17 10.37 15.14 -24.51
N GLY A 18 9.48 14.16 -24.40
CA GLY A 18 8.26 14.07 -25.21
C GLY A 18 7.07 14.63 -24.45
N LYS A 19 6.56 15.81 -24.84
CA LYS A 19 5.22 16.26 -24.45
C LYS A 19 4.19 15.25 -24.98
N VAL A 20 3.59 14.44 -24.10
CA VAL A 20 2.54 13.51 -24.49
C VAL A 20 1.24 14.28 -24.66
N ASN A 21 0.90 14.59 -25.91
CA ASN A 21 -0.42 15.09 -26.27
C ASN A 21 -1.43 13.94 -26.19
N TYR A 22 -2.51 14.15 -25.43
CA TYR A 22 -3.60 13.20 -25.21
C TYR A 22 -4.38 12.98 -26.53
N ARG A 23 -3.87 12.10 -27.41
CA ARG A 23 -4.54 11.67 -28.66
C ARG A 23 -4.80 10.17 -28.61
N SER A 24 -6.08 9.79 -28.55
CA SER A 24 -6.64 8.45 -28.83
C SER A 24 -5.97 7.28 -28.09
N ASN A 25 -6.67 6.71 -27.09
CA ASN A 25 -6.21 5.56 -26.28
C ASN A 25 -5.57 4.41 -27.09
N LYS A 26 -6.03 4.16 -28.32
CA LYS A 26 -5.47 3.10 -29.19
C LYS A 26 -4.02 3.36 -29.60
N LYS A 27 -3.65 4.60 -29.95
CA LYS A 27 -2.27 4.94 -30.36
C LYS A 27 -1.29 4.86 -29.20
N CYS A 28 -1.74 5.20 -27.98
CA CYS A 28 -0.93 5.11 -26.78
C CYS A 28 -0.60 3.65 -26.44
N LEU A 29 -1.61 2.77 -26.42
CA LEU A 29 -1.42 1.35 -26.15
C LEU A 29 -0.51 0.66 -27.17
N GLU A 30 -0.64 1.03 -28.45
CA GLU A 30 0.23 0.52 -29.51
C GLU A 30 1.69 1.00 -29.35
N SER A 31 1.88 2.24 -28.88
CA SER A 31 3.21 2.76 -28.56
C SER A 31 3.85 2.01 -27.38
N VAL A 32 3.08 1.74 -26.32
CA VAL A 32 3.55 0.92 -25.17
C VAL A 32 3.88 -0.50 -25.63
N ARG A 33 3.03 -1.12 -26.43
CA ARG A 33 3.29 -2.46 -26.99
C ARG A 33 4.57 -2.48 -27.82
N ASN A 34 4.81 -1.47 -28.65
CA ASN A 34 6.04 -1.36 -29.43
C ASN A 34 7.28 -1.17 -28.55
N LEU A 35 7.18 -0.34 -27.50
CA LEU A 35 8.25 -0.16 -26.52
C LEU A 35 8.58 -1.50 -25.84
N VAL A 36 7.58 -2.19 -25.30
CA VAL A 36 7.75 -3.49 -24.63
C VAL A 36 8.40 -4.53 -25.56
N LYS A 37 7.98 -4.59 -26.82
CA LYS A 37 8.59 -5.46 -27.84
C LYS A 37 10.06 -5.11 -28.13
N THR A 38 10.39 -3.82 -28.12
CA THR A 38 11.74 -3.33 -28.45
C THR A 38 12.70 -3.52 -27.28
N THR A 39 12.28 -3.18 -26.07
CA THR A 39 13.12 -3.28 -24.86
C THR A 39 13.29 -4.72 -24.39
N GLY A 40 12.32 -5.59 -24.71
CA GLY A 40 12.26 -6.97 -24.24
C GLY A 40 11.87 -7.02 -22.76
N VAL A 41 10.69 -7.55 -22.47
CA VAL A 41 10.31 -7.91 -21.10
C VAL A 41 10.64 -9.39 -20.93
N ALA A 42 11.49 -9.71 -19.96
CA ALA A 42 11.75 -11.11 -19.61
C ALA A 42 10.40 -11.75 -19.22
N SER A 43 9.97 -12.76 -19.97
CA SER A 43 8.81 -13.53 -19.60
C SER A 43 9.15 -14.27 -18.30
N VAL A 44 8.69 -13.75 -17.16
CA VAL A 44 8.79 -14.44 -15.88
C VAL A 44 7.75 -15.56 -15.90
N VAL A 45 8.22 -16.79 -16.06
CA VAL A 45 7.34 -17.97 -16.21
C VAL A 45 7.03 -18.62 -14.85
N SER A 46 7.84 -18.36 -13.81
CA SER A 46 7.64 -18.96 -12.47
C SER A 46 6.44 -18.36 -11.75
N ALA A 47 5.58 -19.21 -11.19
CA ALA A 47 4.40 -18.79 -10.44
C ALA A 47 4.80 -17.98 -9.18
N PRO A 48 3.96 -17.05 -8.69
CA PRO A 48 4.29 -16.24 -7.50
C PRO A 48 4.70 -17.09 -6.27
N GLN A 49 4.05 -18.24 -6.07
CA GLN A 49 4.41 -19.20 -5.02
C GLN A 49 5.85 -19.71 -5.13
N GLU A 50 6.30 -20.00 -6.34
CA GLU A 50 7.66 -20.51 -6.59
C GLU A 50 8.70 -19.42 -6.33
N SER A 51 8.44 -18.19 -6.76
CA SER A 51 9.29 -17.03 -6.46
C SER A 51 9.40 -16.82 -4.94
N LEU A 52 8.29 -17.00 -4.21
CA LEU A 52 8.25 -16.87 -2.75
C LEU A 52 9.10 -17.95 -2.06
N GLN A 53 8.97 -19.20 -2.47
CA GLN A 53 9.77 -20.31 -1.92
C GLN A 53 11.27 -20.20 -2.24
N LYS A 54 11.62 -19.61 -3.39
CA LYS A 54 13.02 -19.39 -3.80
C LYS A 54 13.63 -18.11 -3.24
N GLY A 55 12.85 -17.26 -2.57
CA GLY A 55 13.31 -15.98 -2.03
C GLY A 55 13.50 -14.86 -3.06
N ASN A 56 12.91 -14.99 -4.24
CA ASN A 56 13.00 -14.02 -5.34
C ASN A 56 11.68 -13.24 -5.54
N TRP A 57 10.81 -13.21 -4.53
CA TRP A 57 9.46 -12.66 -4.63
C TRP A 57 9.40 -11.14 -4.49
N VAL A 58 8.78 -10.51 -5.47
CA VAL A 58 8.66 -9.05 -5.58
C VAL A 58 7.20 -8.62 -5.36
N LYS A 59 6.99 -7.76 -4.35
CA LYS A 59 5.70 -7.12 -4.02
C LYS A 59 5.75 -5.64 -4.42
N LEU A 60 4.76 -5.20 -5.18
CA LEU A 60 4.41 -3.78 -5.27
C LEU A 60 3.49 -3.44 -4.10
N ILE A 61 3.81 -2.37 -3.36
CA ILE A 61 2.94 -1.83 -2.31
C ILE A 61 2.31 -0.54 -2.85
N CYS A 62 1.02 -0.61 -3.21
CA CYS A 62 0.24 0.59 -3.56
C CYS A 62 -0.19 1.37 -2.31
N GLY A 63 -0.20 0.72 -1.14
CA GLY A 63 -0.47 1.32 0.16
C GLY A 63 -1.85 0.96 0.70
N ALA A 64 -1.91 0.58 1.98
CA ALA A 64 -3.15 0.19 2.66
C ALA A 64 -4.19 1.32 2.77
N SER A 65 -3.74 2.59 2.73
CA SER A 65 -4.58 3.80 2.78
C SER A 65 -4.73 4.53 1.44
N PHE A 66 -3.99 4.15 0.40
CA PHE A 66 -4.03 4.83 -0.90
C PHE A 66 -5.12 4.22 -1.77
N GLU A 67 -6.08 5.05 -2.17
CA GLU A 67 -7.34 4.63 -2.80
C GLU A 67 -7.63 5.43 -4.09
N ASP A 68 -6.61 6.00 -4.72
CA ASP A 68 -6.75 6.61 -6.05
C ASP A 68 -6.84 5.51 -7.12
N VAL A 69 -8.06 5.26 -7.62
CA VAL A 69 -8.34 4.21 -8.61
C VAL A 69 -7.53 4.36 -9.90
N VAL A 70 -7.23 5.59 -10.33
CA VAL A 70 -6.52 5.83 -11.60
C VAL A 70 -5.04 5.49 -11.44
N ASP A 71 -4.44 5.99 -10.36
CA ASP A 71 -3.03 5.75 -10.06
C ASP A 71 -2.78 4.26 -9.75
N VAL A 72 -3.65 3.62 -8.95
CA VAL A 72 -3.55 2.18 -8.63
C VAL A 72 -3.63 1.32 -9.88
N ARG A 73 -4.59 1.60 -10.79
CA ARG A 73 -4.71 0.88 -12.06
C ARG A 73 -3.43 1.00 -12.90
N ASN A 74 -2.91 2.22 -13.04
CA ASN A 74 -1.74 2.47 -13.86
C ASN A 74 -0.48 1.84 -13.26
N LEU A 75 -0.29 1.91 -11.95
CA LEU A 75 0.79 1.21 -11.24
C LEU A 75 0.69 -0.30 -11.43
N SER A 76 -0.51 -0.86 -11.28
CA SER A 76 -0.75 -2.29 -11.44
C SER A 76 -0.38 -2.76 -12.85
N LEU A 77 -0.70 -1.98 -13.87
CA LEU A 77 -0.29 -2.24 -15.25
C LEU A 77 1.24 -2.23 -15.39
N VAL A 78 1.90 -1.14 -14.98
CA VAL A 78 3.35 -0.97 -15.16
C VAL A 78 4.14 -2.04 -14.42
N TYR A 79 3.78 -2.34 -13.18
CA TYR A 79 4.50 -3.34 -12.38
C TYR A 79 4.16 -4.77 -12.77
N THR A 80 2.96 -5.05 -13.30
CA THR A 80 2.69 -6.34 -13.96
C THR A 80 3.61 -6.53 -15.16
N LEU A 81 3.79 -5.50 -16.01
CA LEU A 81 4.76 -5.54 -17.10
C LEU A 81 6.20 -5.73 -16.60
N ALA A 82 6.53 -5.21 -15.42
CA ALA A 82 7.83 -5.42 -14.77
C ALA A 82 8.01 -6.82 -14.16
N GLY A 83 6.95 -7.63 -14.10
CA GLY A 83 6.98 -9.00 -13.60
C GLY A 83 6.89 -9.14 -12.08
N VAL A 84 6.26 -8.20 -11.36
CA VAL A 84 6.03 -8.37 -9.91
C VAL A 84 5.25 -9.64 -9.60
N ASP A 85 5.50 -10.27 -8.47
CA ASP A 85 4.80 -11.49 -8.03
C ASP A 85 3.49 -11.19 -7.30
N CYS A 86 3.38 -10.01 -6.70
CA CYS A 86 2.22 -9.59 -5.95
C CYS A 86 2.01 -8.08 -6.01
N ILE A 87 0.75 -7.66 -6.04
CA ILE A 87 0.33 -6.27 -5.94
C ILE A 87 -0.55 -6.17 -4.69
N ASP A 88 -0.11 -5.34 -3.76
CA ASP A 88 -0.78 -5.08 -2.50
C ASP A 88 -1.45 -3.71 -2.49
N CYS A 89 -2.68 -3.68 -1.98
CA CYS A 89 -3.57 -2.53 -2.08
C CYS A 89 -4.54 -2.46 -0.90
N ALA A 90 -5.21 -1.31 -0.79
CA ALA A 90 -6.29 -1.12 0.17
C ALA A 90 -7.38 -2.20 0.03
N ALA A 91 -7.89 -2.68 1.16
CA ALA A 91 -9.06 -3.56 1.24
C ALA A 91 -10.36 -2.79 0.92
N ASP A 92 -10.51 -2.40 -0.36
CA ASP A 92 -11.68 -1.75 -0.92
C ASP A 92 -12.02 -2.36 -2.30
N ALA A 93 -13.30 -2.52 -2.58
CA ALA A 93 -13.78 -3.19 -3.79
C ALA A 93 -13.38 -2.46 -5.08
N SER A 94 -13.36 -1.12 -5.07
CA SER A 94 -13.00 -0.30 -6.23
C SER A 94 -11.50 -0.37 -6.50
N ILE A 95 -10.69 -0.46 -5.44
CA ILE A 95 -9.24 -0.61 -5.54
C ILE A 95 -8.86 -1.99 -6.05
N VAL A 96 -9.48 -3.05 -5.54
CA VAL A 96 -9.30 -4.42 -6.07
C VAL A 96 -9.68 -4.50 -7.55
N ASN A 97 -10.76 -3.83 -7.97
CA ASN A 97 -11.15 -3.73 -9.37
C ASN A 97 -10.08 -3.03 -10.21
N ALA A 98 -9.57 -1.88 -9.74
CA ALA A 98 -8.52 -1.12 -10.43
C ALA A 98 -7.22 -1.92 -10.60
N VAL A 99 -6.82 -2.68 -9.56
CA VAL A 99 -5.66 -3.58 -9.62
C VAL A 99 -5.86 -4.65 -10.69
N ASN A 100 -6.99 -5.36 -10.65
CA ASN A 100 -7.28 -6.42 -11.62
C ASN A 100 -7.39 -5.88 -13.06
N GLU A 101 -7.98 -4.71 -13.26
CA GLU A 101 -8.04 -4.06 -14.58
C GLU A 101 -6.63 -3.73 -15.10
N GLY A 102 -5.75 -3.19 -14.24
CA GLY A 102 -4.36 -2.91 -14.60
C GLY A 102 -3.58 -4.18 -14.97
N ILE A 103 -3.78 -5.26 -14.22
CA ILE A 103 -3.17 -6.58 -14.49
C ILE A 103 -3.62 -7.10 -15.86
N GLU A 104 -4.93 -7.13 -16.14
CA GLU A 104 -5.44 -7.64 -17.42
C GLU A 104 -4.98 -6.78 -18.60
N ALA A 105 -4.96 -5.45 -18.45
CA ALA A 105 -4.43 -4.54 -19.46
C ALA A 105 -2.94 -4.83 -19.79
N ALA A 106 -2.12 -5.16 -18.79
CA ALA A 106 -0.73 -5.57 -19.01
C ALA A 106 -0.64 -6.91 -19.77
N ARG A 107 -1.51 -7.88 -19.42
CA ARG A 107 -1.56 -9.21 -20.06
C ARG A 107 -2.06 -9.17 -21.50
N GLU A 108 -2.87 -8.18 -21.86
CA GLU A 108 -3.25 -7.90 -23.26
C GLU A 108 -2.08 -7.34 -24.10
N ILE A 109 -1.09 -6.72 -23.46
CA ILE A 109 0.09 -6.17 -24.14
C ILE A 109 1.10 -7.29 -24.45
N VAL A 110 1.42 -8.11 -23.43
CA VAL A 110 2.30 -9.29 -23.53
C VAL A 110 1.74 -10.41 -22.66
N TYR A 111 1.85 -11.65 -23.13
CA TYR A 111 1.49 -12.82 -22.32
C TYR A 111 2.42 -12.92 -21.10
N LEU A 112 1.87 -12.58 -19.93
CA LEU A 112 2.55 -12.59 -18.64
C LEU A 112 1.72 -13.42 -17.65
N ARG A 113 2.41 -13.98 -16.65
CA ARG A 113 1.72 -14.57 -15.51
C ARG A 113 0.94 -13.51 -14.73
N LYS A 114 -0.17 -13.92 -14.09
CA LYS A 114 -0.92 -13.04 -13.19
C LYS A 114 -0.14 -12.89 -11.87
N PRO A 115 0.18 -11.68 -11.38
CA PRO A 115 0.60 -11.49 -10.00
C PRO A 115 -0.55 -11.85 -9.05
N TRP A 116 -0.23 -12.14 -7.80
CA TRP A 116 -1.25 -12.22 -6.75
C TRP A 116 -1.79 -10.83 -6.41
N VAL A 117 -3.09 -10.75 -6.15
CA VAL A 117 -3.73 -9.56 -5.58
C VAL A 117 -3.80 -9.73 -4.07
N MET A 118 -3.15 -8.84 -3.34
CA MET A 118 -3.13 -8.81 -1.89
C MET A 118 -3.90 -7.59 -1.39
N ILE A 119 -4.74 -7.77 -0.37
CA ILE A 119 -5.37 -6.66 0.34
C ILE A 119 -4.75 -6.52 1.74
N SER A 120 -4.51 -5.30 2.19
CA SER A 120 -3.99 -5.03 3.53
C SER A 120 -5.09 -4.53 4.49
N VAL A 121 -5.10 -5.08 5.70
CA VAL A 121 -5.99 -4.74 6.83
C VAL A 121 -5.19 -4.60 8.12
N ASN A 122 -5.82 -4.07 9.17
CA ASN A 122 -5.24 -3.92 10.50
C ASN A 122 -6.16 -4.50 11.58
N ASP A 123 -5.56 -5.10 12.60
CA ASP A 123 -6.28 -5.64 13.76
C ASP A 123 -6.61 -4.58 14.83
N ASP A 124 -5.87 -3.47 14.85
CA ASP A 124 -6.00 -2.34 15.78
C ASP A 124 -5.44 -1.05 15.13
N GLU A 125 -5.31 0.05 15.88
CA GLU A 125 -4.68 1.28 15.41
C GLU A 125 -3.28 1.03 14.82
N ASP A 126 -3.10 1.40 13.55
CA ASP A 126 -1.85 1.22 12.81
C ASP A 126 -1.57 2.47 11.96
N LEU A 127 -0.29 2.88 11.90
CA LEU A 127 0.14 4.10 11.23
C LEU A 127 -0.03 4.07 9.70
N HIS A 128 -0.17 2.89 9.11
CA HIS A 128 -0.50 2.70 7.70
C HIS A 128 -1.99 2.87 7.41
N PHE A 129 -2.84 2.95 8.45
CA PHE A 129 -4.30 3.10 8.39
C PHE A 129 -4.71 4.43 9.03
N ARG A 130 -4.24 5.52 8.43
CA ARG A 130 -4.54 6.87 8.89
C ARG A 130 -4.60 7.85 7.73
N LYS A 131 -5.39 8.90 7.90
CA LYS A 131 -5.48 10.00 6.92
C LYS A 131 -5.37 11.34 7.62
N ALA A 132 -4.86 12.33 6.91
CA ALA A 132 -4.93 13.71 7.37
C ALA A 132 -6.40 14.16 7.37
N GLU A 133 -6.79 14.96 8.36
CA GLU A 133 -8.13 15.53 8.45
C GLU A 133 -8.02 16.95 9.04
N PHE A 134 -8.79 17.87 8.48
CA PHE A 134 -8.96 19.24 8.99
C PHE A 134 -10.22 19.84 8.39
N ASP A 135 -10.80 20.83 9.06
CA ASP A 135 -11.91 21.62 8.51
C ASP A 135 -11.35 22.72 7.59
N PRO A 136 -11.67 22.73 6.29
CA PRO A 136 -11.23 23.77 5.37
C PRO A 136 -11.72 25.17 5.76
N GLU A 137 -12.88 25.28 6.43
CA GLU A 137 -13.46 26.56 6.85
C GLU A 137 -12.69 27.17 8.03
N GLU A 138 -11.99 26.35 8.82
CA GLU A 138 -11.11 26.80 9.91
C GLU A 138 -9.70 27.20 9.44
N CYS A 139 -9.37 27.00 8.15
CA CYS A 139 -8.06 27.37 7.62
C CYS A 139 -8.04 28.88 7.29
N PRO A 140 -7.09 29.67 7.85
CA PRO A 140 -7.03 31.11 7.56
C PRO A 140 -6.82 31.40 6.07
N LEU A 141 -7.50 32.43 5.55
CA LEU A 141 -7.42 32.82 4.14
C LEU A 141 -5.99 33.23 3.72
N ASP A 142 -5.26 33.83 4.65
CA ASP A 142 -3.87 34.29 4.55
C ASP A 142 -2.84 33.19 4.87
N CYS A 143 -3.28 31.97 5.15
CA CYS A 143 -2.38 30.83 5.38
C CYS A 143 -1.50 30.59 4.14
N PRO A 144 -0.18 30.40 4.31
CA PRO A 144 0.74 30.07 3.20
C PRO A 144 0.56 28.63 2.67
N ARG A 145 -0.24 27.79 3.33
CA ARG A 145 -0.57 26.40 2.97
C ARG A 145 0.64 25.51 2.66
N PRO A 146 1.69 25.45 3.53
CA PRO A 146 2.83 24.56 3.31
C PRO A 146 2.43 23.07 3.28
N CYS A 147 1.29 22.73 3.89
CA CYS A 147 0.70 21.39 3.86
C CYS A 147 0.35 20.91 2.44
N GLU A 148 -0.06 21.79 1.53
CA GLU A 148 -0.33 21.43 0.12
C GLU A 148 0.96 21.08 -0.61
N THR A 149 2.00 21.91 -0.44
CA THR A 149 3.28 21.75 -1.14
C THR A 149 4.07 20.54 -0.67
N ILE A 150 4.02 20.22 0.62
CA ILE A 150 4.77 19.07 1.16
C ILE A 150 4.07 17.73 0.90
N CYS A 151 2.80 17.73 0.47
CA CYS A 151 2.01 16.53 0.29
C CYS A 151 2.43 15.79 -1.00
N PRO A 152 3.10 14.62 -0.91
CA PRO A 152 3.61 13.92 -2.09
C PRO A 152 2.48 13.47 -3.03
N ALA A 153 1.37 13.00 -2.46
CA ALA A 153 0.21 12.58 -3.25
C ALA A 153 -0.64 13.74 -3.78
N SER A 154 -0.28 15.01 -3.51
CA SER A 154 -1.12 16.18 -3.81
C SER A 154 -2.55 16.02 -3.28
N ALA A 155 -2.67 15.44 -2.08
CA ALA A 155 -3.94 15.07 -1.47
C ALA A 155 -4.59 16.21 -0.65
N ILE A 156 -4.07 17.43 -0.74
CA ILE A 156 -4.65 18.60 -0.08
C ILE A 156 -4.87 19.66 -1.16
N SER A 157 -6.11 20.14 -1.28
CA SER A 157 -6.49 21.16 -2.25
C SER A 157 -7.53 22.10 -1.63
N LEU A 158 -7.12 23.33 -1.30
CA LEU A 158 -8.01 24.39 -0.85
C LEU A 158 -8.22 25.42 -1.97
N GLN A 159 -9.49 25.72 -2.26
CA GLN A 159 -9.86 26.73 -3.25
C GLN A 159 -10.67 27.83 -2.58
N GLN A 160 -10.34 29.08 -2.89
CA GLN A 160 -11.15 30.21 -2.47
C GLN A 160 -12.46 30.21 -3.24
N HIS A 161 -13.57 30.28 -2.51
CA HIS A 161 -14.90 30.41 -3.07
C HIS A 161 -15.59 31.61 -2.45
N GLN A 162 -16.26 32.39 -3.30
CA GLN A 162 -17.13 33.48 -2.84
C GLN A 162 -18.47 32.86 -2.44
N SER A 163 -18.84 32.97 -1.17
CA SER A 163 -20.17 32.57 -0.70
C SER A 163 -21.03 33.82 -0.54
N THR A 164 -22.23 33.79 -1.11
CA THR A 164 -23.25 34.83 -0.91
C THR A 164 -24.21 34.36 0.16
N THR A 165 -24.18 35.00 1.33
CA THR A 165 -25.16 34.75 2.38
C THR A 165 -26.20 35.86 2.32
N GLU A 166 -27.44 35.53 1.97
CA GLU A 166 -28.57 36.47 2.02
C GLU A 166 -29.00 36.65 3.48
N LEU A 167 -28.59 37.76 4.08
CA LEU A 167 -29.08 38.19 5.39
C LEU A 167 -30.18 39.22 5.20
N SER A 168 -31.13 39.26 6.13
CA SER A 168 -32.33 40.10 6.11
C SER A 168 -32.06 41.62 5.98
N HIS A 169 -30.80 42.06 6.09
CA HIS A 169 -30.35 43.46 6.05
C HIS A 169 -29.24 43.74 5.01
N GLY A 170 -28.92 42.81 4.11
CA GLY A 170 -27.97 43.02 3.02
C GLY A 170 -27.22 41.75 2.59
N THR A 171 -26.61 41.79 1.41
CA THR A 171 -25.73 40.73 0.91
C THR A 171 -24.31 40.96 1.43
N GLU A 172 -23.85 40.13 2.38
CA GLU A 172 -22.43 40.08 2.73
C GLU A 172 -21.72 39.01 1.89
N MET A 173 -20.61 39.40 1.28
CA MET A 173 -19.78 38.51 0.47
C MET A 173 -18.71 37.90 1.39
N LEU A 174 -18.85 36.63 1.76
CA LEU A 174 -17.90 35.94 2.62
C LEU A 174 -16.95 35.10 1.76
N ASN A 175 -15.64 35.35 1.87
CA ASN A 175 -14.64 34.49 1.26
C ASN A 175 -14.45 33.26 2.16
N VAL A 176 -14.80 32.07 1.67
CA VAL A 176 -14.67 30.80 2.38
C VAL A 176 -13.74 29.88 1.58
N LEU A 177 -12.93 29.08 2.26
CA LEU A 177 -12.17 28.02 1.60
C LEU A 177 -13.03 26.77 1.47
N LYS A 178 -13.10 26.23 0.26
CA LYS A 178 -13.70 24.92 -0.01
C LYS A 178 -12.62 23.91 -0.41
N GLY A 179 -12.94 22.62 -0.28
CA GLY A 179 -12.02 21.52 -0.57
C GLY A 179 -11.51 20.88 0.72
N GLY A 180 -10.20 20.69 0.84
CA GLY A 180 -9.58 20.04 1.99
C GLY A 180 -8.73 18.85 1.57
N VAL A 181 -8.81 17.76 2.34
CA VAL A 181 -8.10 16.52 2.03
C VAL A 181 -8.88 15.71 1.00
N ILE A 182 -8.23 15.33 -0.09
CA ILE A 182 -8.72 14.33 -1.04
C ILE A 182 -8.41 12.96 -0.43
N THR A 183 -9.41 12.40 0.25
CA THR A 183 -9.28 11.20 1.08
C THR A 183 -8.64 10.04 0.32
N GLU A 184 -9.01 9.84 -0.94
CA GLU A 184 -8.56 8.73 -1.79
C GLU A 184 -7.05 8.81 -2.07
N ARG A 185 -6.51 10.02 -2.19
CA ARG A 185 -5.07 10.24 -2.45
C ARG A 185 -4.25 10.30 -1.16
N CYS A 186 -4.88 10.58 -0.03
CA CYS A 186 -4.20 10.72 1.25
C CYS A 186 -3.85 9.34 1.84
N TYR A 187 -2.59 8.94 1.70
CA TYR A 187 -2.08 7.68 2.28
C TYR A 187 -1.50 7.82 3.69
N GLY A 188 -1.73 8.96 4.37
CA GLY A 188 -1.35 9.08 5.78
C GLY A 188 0.13 9.29 6.09
N CYS A 189 0.94 9.78 5.14
CA CYS A 189 2.37 10.03 5.39
C CYS A 189 2.62 10.91 6.63
N GLY A 190 1.73 11.88 6.89
CA GLY A 190 1.85 12.79 8.03
C GLY A 190 2.84 13.93 7.83
N ARG A 191 3.34 14.15 6.60
CA ARG A 191 4.23 15.28 6.29
C ARG A 191 3.56 16.65 6.47
N CYS A 192 2.25 16.71 6.26
CA CYS A 192 1.45 17.92 6.41
C CYS A 192 1.27 18.34 7.88
N PHE A 193 1.25 17.38 8.81
CA PHE A 193 0.99 17.62 10.24
C PHE A 193 2.00 18.60 10.86
N PRO A 194 3.33 18.33 10.85
CA PRO A 194 4.29 19.19 11.54
C PRO A 194 4.54 20.55 10.86
N VAL A 195 4.08 20.74 9.62
CA VAL A 195 4.30 21.99 8.87
C VAL A 195 3.11 22.95 8.93
N CYS A 196 1.97 22.54 9.49
CA CYS A 196 0.80 23.40 9.59
C CYS A 196 1.06 24.53 10.60
N PRO A 197 1.09 25.82 10.20
CA PRO A 197 1.43 26.90 11.12
C PRO A 197 0.35 27.19 12.17
N TYR A 198 -0.86 26.67 11.99
CA TYR A 198 -2.01 26.87 12.87
C TYR A 198 -2.44 25.60 13.61
N ASP A 199 -1.68 24.51 13.47
CA ASP A 199 -1.94 23.22 14.15
C ASP A 199 -3.38 22.68 13.92
N LYS A 200 -3.90 22.87 12.71
CA LYS A 200 -5.28 22.49 12.33
C LYS A 200 -5.42 21.09 11.76
N ILE A 201 -4.30 20.44 11.41
CA ILE A 201 -4.30 19.12 10.79
C ILE A 201 -4.18 18.08 11.89
N ARG A 202 -5.06 17.08 11.89
CA ARG A 202 -4.93 15.87 12.71
C ARG A 202 -4.75 14.63 11.85
N MET A 203 -4.22 13.56 12.45
CA MET A 203 -4.12 12.25 11.81
C MET A 203 -5.25 11.36 12.35
N ALA A 204 -6.26 11.12 11.54
CA ALA A 204 -7.38 10.24 11.87
C ALA A 204 -6.98 8.79 11.59
N MET A 205 -6.86 7.96 12.63
CA MET A 205 -6.68 6.52 12.51
C MET A 205 -8.00 5.84 12.18
N TYR A 206 -7.96 4.70 11.49
CA TYR A 206 -9.13 3.88 11.24
C TYR A 206 -8.76 2.38 11.18
N THR A 207 -9.77 1.53 11.27
CA THR A 207 -9.65 0.09 11.04
C THR A 207 -10.46 -0.30 9.81
N ARG A 208 -9.99 -1.32 9.08
CA ARG A 208 -10.80 -1.92 8.00
C ARG A 208 -11.94 -2.73 8.60
N ASP A 209 -13.12 -2.60 8.02
CA ASP A 209 -14.30 -3.37 8.45
C ASP A 209 -14.10 -4.86 8.13
N ALA A 210 -14.18 -5.69 9.16
CA ALA A 210 -13.90 -7.12 9.03
C ALA A 210 -14.97 -7.84 8.18
N ALA A 211 -16.23 -7.43 8.28
CA ALA A 211 -17.33 -8.04 7.51
C ALA A 211 -17.20 -7.72 6.02
N ALA A 212 -16.93 -6.46 5.66
CA ALA A 212 -16.66 -6.05 4.30
C ALA A 212 -15.40 -6.73 3.74
N THR A 213 -14.35 -6.87 4.56
CA THR A 213 -13.14 -7.62 4.19
C THR A 213 -13.46 -9.09 3.89
N ALA A 214 -14.24 -9.75 4.75
CA ALA A 214 -14.62 -11.15 4.56
C ALA A 214 -15.45 -11.36 3.28
N GLU A 215 -16.32 -10.42 2.93
CA GLU A 215 -17.04 -10.44 1.64
C GLU A 215 -16.09 -10.21 0.46
N LEU A 216 -15.12 -9.32 0.60
CA LEU A 216 -14.11 -9.06 -0.42
C LEU A 216 -13.24 -10.31 -0.69
N LEU A 217 -12.85 -11.04 0.36
CA LEU A 217 -12.06 -12.27 0.26
C LEU A 217 -12.79 -13.43 -0.44
N LYS A 218 -14.12 -13.47 -0.36
CA LYS A 218 -14.93 -14.49 -1.05
C LYS A 218 -14.98 -14.26 -2.57
N ARG A 219 -14.50 -13.13 -3.07
CA ARG A 219 -14.40 -12.86 -4.50
C ARG A 219 -13.23 -13.66 -5.09
N ASN A 220 -13.38 -14.14 -6.32
CA ASN A 220 -12.34 -14.90 -7.03
C ASN A 220 -11.22 -14.01 -7.63
N ASP A 221 -11.02 -12.80 -7.10
CA ASP A 221 -10.08 -11.80 -7.60
C ASP A 221 -9.18 -11.17 -6.52
N VAL A 222 -9.21 -11.74 -5.31
CA VAL A 222 -8.25 -11.52 -4.22
C VAL A 222 -7.55 -12.85 -3.93
N ASP A 223 -6.23 -12.84 -3.92
CA ASP A 223 -5.41 -14.05 -3.74
C ASP A 223 -4.78 -14.14 -2.35
N ALA A 224 -4.57 -13.00 -1.69
CA ALA A 224 -3.82 -12.92 -0.44
C ALA A 224 -4.35 -11.81 0.48
N ILE A 225 -4.06 -11.93 1.77
CA ILE A 225 -4.30 -10.87 2.75
C ILE A 225 -3.01 -10.56 3.49
N GLU A 226 -2.80 -9.29 3.80
CA GLU A 226 -1.81 -8.82 4.77
C GLU A 226 -2.55 -8.25 5.98
N ILE A 227 -2.23 -8.78 7.17
CA ILE A 227 -2.77 -8.31 8.44
C ILE A 227 -1.66 -7.58 9.18
N HIS A 228 -1.81 -6.27 9.34
CA HIS A 228 -0.97 -5.46 10.19
C HIS A 228 -1.37 -5.66 11.65
N THR A 229 -0.37 -5.90 12.50
CA THR A 229 -0.58 -6.01 13.95
C THR A 229 0.55 -5.34 14.73
N GLY A 230 0.17 -4.68 15.82
CA GLY A 230 1.14 -4.09 16.75
C GLY A 230 1.96 -5.12 17.52
N GLY A 231 1.58 -6.41 17.48
CA GLY A 231 2.30 -7.54 18.10
C GLY A 231 2.40 -7.52 19.63
N ARG A 232 1.95 -6.46 20.30
CA ARG A 232 1.96 -6.31 21.76
C ARG A 232 0.74 -6.93 22.43
N GLN A 233 -0.40 -6.90 21.75
CA GLN A 233 -1.66 -7.50 22.20
C GLN A 233 -2.17 -8.37 21.06
N THR A 234 -2.44 -9.65 21.33
CA THR A 234 -2.88 -10.63 20.32
C THR A 234 -4.39 -10.84 20.31
N ALA A 235 -5.11 -10.24 21.27
CA ALA A 235 -6.56 -10.36 21.37
C ALA A 235 -7.29 -9.69 20.19
N SER A 236 -6.82 -8.52 19.75
CA SER A 236 -7.29 -7.82 18.56
C SER A 236 -7.13 -8.68 17.31
N PHE A 237 -5.93 -9.26 17.12
CA PHE A 237 -5.65 -10.20 16.04
C PHE A 237 -6.62 -11.37 16.04
N GLY A 238 -6.84 -12.00 17.20
CA GLY A 238 -7.79 -13.10 17.35
C GLY A 238 -9.22 -12.70 17.01
N GLY A 239 -9.66 -11.50 17.39
CA GLY A 239 -10.95 -10.94 17.01
C GLY A 239 -11.11 -10.82 15.50
N LEU A 240 -10.18 -10.11 14.84
CA LEU A 240 -10.17 -9.97 13.38
C LEU A 240 -10.13 -11.33 12.68
N TRP A 241 -9.26 -12.24 13.10
CA TRP A 241 -9.15 -13.57 12.49
C TRP A 241 -10.44 -14.38 12.59
N ASN A 242 -11.13 -14.32 13.73
CA ASN A 242 -12.43 -14.96 13.92
C ASN A 242 -13.52 -14.33 13.04
N ASP A 243 -13.51 -13.00 12.89
CA ASP A 243 -14.48 -12.27 12.08
C ASP A 243 -14.29 -12.55 10.57
N LEU A 244 -13.04 -12.74 10.11
CA LEU A 244 -12.77 -13.25 8.76
C LEU A 244 -13.32 -14.66 8.57
N GLY A 245 -13.22 -15.51 9.59
CA GLY A 245 -13.83 -16.84 9.64
C GLY A 245 -13.51 -17.69 8.41
N ASN A 246 -14.53 -18.29 7.80
CA ASN A 246 -14.37 -19.19 6.65
C ASN A 246 -13.91 -18.49 5.36
N SER A 247 -13.87 -17.15 5.30
CA SER A 247 -13.38 -16.43 4.12
C SER A 247 -11.88 -16.63 3.89
N THR A 248 -11.13 -17.02 4.92
CA THR A 248 -9.71 -17.39 4.80
C THR A 248 -9.48 -18.62 3.90
N GLY A 249 -10.53 -19.43 3.69
CA GLY A 249 -10.56 -20.57 2.77
C GLY A 249 -10.26 -20.24 1.30
N TYR A 250 -10.44 -18.98 0.89
CA TYR A 250 -10.23 -18.52 -0.48
C TYR A 250 -8.80 -18.03 -0.75
N LEU A 251 -7.99 -17.89 0.31
CA LEU A 251 -6.66 -17.30 0.23
C LEU A 251 -5.61 -18.33 -0.22
N LYS A 252 -4.61 -17.84 -0.96
CA LYS A 252 -3.36 -18.54 -1.29
C LYS A 252 -2.24 -18.21 -0.31
N LEU A 253 -2.32 -17.06 0.35
CA LEU A 253 -1.32 -16.55 1.28
C LEU A 253 -1.98 -15.65 2.35
N VAL A 254 -1.63 -15.89 3.61
CA VAL A 254 -1.81 -14.94 4.70
C VAL A 254 -0.45 -14.38 5.07
N ALA A 255 -0.31 -13.06 5.03
CA ALA A 255 0.85 -12.36 5.53
C ALA A 255 0.51 -11.65 6.84
N VAL A 256 1.40 -11.75 7.82
CA VAL A 256 1.30 -11.02 9.09
C VAL A 256 2.46 -10.04 9.19
N SER A 257 2.12 -8.76 9.21
CA SER A 257 3.07 -7.64 9.29
C SER A 257 3.11 -7.09 10.70
N LEU A 258 4.30 -7.09 11.30
CA LEU A 258 4.48 -6.65 12.69
C LEU A 258 5.86 -6.05 12.93
N PRO A 259 5.97 -5.02 13.79
CA PRO A 259 7.25 -4.42 14.14
C PRO A 259 8.02 -5.30 15.13
N TYR A 260 9.34 -5.12 15.17
CA TYR A 260 10.15 -5.69 16.25
C TYR A 260 9.97 -4.90 17.55
N ALA A 261 9.50 -5.58 18.60
CA ALA A 261 9.23 -5.03 19.93
C ALA A 261 10.09 -5.70 21.02
N GLY A 262 11.25 -6.26 20.65
CA GLY A 262 12.16 -6.98 21.55
C GLY A 262 11.82 -8.47 21.70
N ASP A 263 12.31 -9.09 22.77
CA ASP A 263 12.24 -10.55 22.97
C ASP A 263 10.81 -11.10 23.00
N ALA A 264 9.83 -10.29 23.43
CA ALA A 264 8.43 -10.66 23.46
C ALA A 264 7.83 -10.89 22.06
N THR A 265 8.41 -10.31 21.00
CA THR A 265 7.88 -10.42 19.64
C THR A 265 7.76 -11.86 19.16
N ILE A 266 8.75 -12.71 19.46
CA ILE A 266 8.70 -14.12 19.04
C ILE A 266 7.57 -14.87 19.74
N SER A 267 7.37 -14.60 21.04
CA SER A 267 6.24 -15.16 21.79
C SER A 267 4.90 -14.74 21.19
N SER A 268 4.76 -13.46 20.81
CA SER A 268 3.57 -12.96 20.13
C SER A 268 3.35 -13.63 18.78
N MET A 269 4.39 -13.79 17.96
CA MET A 269 4.27 -14.48 16.67
C MET A 269 3.84 -15.94 16.85
N ASN A 270 4.39 -16.65 17.84
CA ASN A 270 3.98 -18.03 18.15
C ASN A 270 2.51 -18.07 18.58
N THR A 271 2.08 -17.14 19.43
CA THR A 271 0.67 -17.05 19.85
C THR A 271 -0.26 -16.76 18.67
N ILE A 272 0.10 -15.81 17.80
CA ILE A 272 -0.63 -15.50 16.56
C ILE A 272 -0.69 -16.72 15.65
N TYR A 273 0.42 -17.44 15.47
CA TYR A 273 0.45 -18.65 14.66
C TYR A 273 -0.51 -19.71 15.19
N THR A 274 -0.50 -19.96 16.51
CA THR A 274 -1.42 -20.92 17.16
C THR A 274 -2.89 -20.53 16.99
N MET A 275 -3.21 -19.23 16.93
CA MET A 275 -4.57 -18.77 16.61
C MET A 275 -4.97 -19.07 15.16
N MET A 276 -4.03 -18.90 14.22
CA MET A 276 -4.29 -19.12 12.79
C MET A 276 -4.31 -20.60 12.41
N GLU A 277 -3.39 -21.40 12.95
CA GLU A 277 -3.09 -22.78 12.53
C GLU A 277 -4.32 -23.68 12.33
N PRO A 278 -5.34 -23.68 13.22
CA PRO A 278 -6.53 -24.52 13.03
C PRO A 278 -7.32 -24.24 11.74
N HIS A 279 -7.20 -23.02 11.20
CA HIS A 279 -7.98 -22.51 10.08
C HIS A 279 -7.10 -21.82 9.02
N LEU A 280 -5.83 -22.20 8.91
CA LEU A 280 -4.89 -21.65 7.94
C LEU A 280 -4.65 -22.65 6.79
N PRO A 281 -5.48 -22.63 5.72
CA PRO A 281 -5.38 -23.60 4.63
C PRO A 281 -4.26 -23.30 3.63
N CYS A 282 -3.56 -22.18 3.80
CA CYS A 282 -2.69 -21.60 2.80
C CYS A 282 -1.31 -21.23 3.37
N LEU A 283 -0.46 -20.60 2.56
CA LEU A 283 0.90 -20.23 2.97
C LEU A 283 0.84 -19.14 4.06
N ASN A 284 1.73 -19.25 5.05
CA ASN A 284 1.97 -18.19 6.02
C ASN A 284 3.23 -17.40 5.66
N LEU A 285 3.16 -16.07 5.69
CA LEU A 285 4.29 -15.17 5.48
C LEU A 285 4.41 -14.17 6.64
N TRP A 286 5.52 -14.24 7.36
CA TRP A 286 5.90 -13.21 8.33
C TRP A 286 6.59 -12.06 7.61
N GLN A 287 5.93 -10.91 7.59
CA GLN A 287 6.50 -9.66 7.11
C GLN A 287 7.15 -8.94 8.30
N LEU A 288 8.48 -8.95 8.29
CA LEU A 288 9.31 -8.41 9.36
C LEU A 288 9.45 -6.90 9.16
N ASP A 289 8.44 -6.17 9.62
CA ASP A 289 8.45 -4.71 9.60
C ASP A 289 9.53 -4.21 10.57
N GLY A 290 10.28 -3.22 10.10
CA GLY A 290 11.13 -2.42 10.98
C GLY A 290 10.27 -1.37 11.66
N ARG A 291 10.84 -0.18 11.89
CA ARG A 291 10.04 1.01 12.17
C ARG A 291 8.93 1.15 11.10
N PRO A 292 7.66 1.38 11.50
CA PRO A 292 6.57 1.59 10.57
C PRO A 292 6.93 2.62 9.50
N MET A 293 6.69 2.27 8.23
CA MET A 293 7.10 3.07 7.09
C MET A 293 6.08 4.18 6.84
N SER A 294 6.24 5.32 7.51
CA SER A 294 5.31 6.47 7.42
C SER A 294 5.49 7.35 6.16
N GLY A 295 5.91 6.79 5.03
CA GLY A 295 6.12 7.58 3.81
C GLY A 295 7.31 8.55 3.90
N ASP A 296 8.48 8.00 4.25
CA ASP A 296 9.82 8.65 4.25
C ASP A 296 10.19 9.47 5.51
N ILE A 297 9.36 9.51 6.56
CA ILE A 297 9.61 10.33 7.76
C ILE A 297 10.49 9.61 8.81
N GLY A 298 11.46 8.81 8.39
CA GLY A 298 12.36 8.14 9.33
C GLY A 298 13.48 7.33 8.70
N ARG A 299 14.73 7.65 9.06
CA ARG A 299 15.87 6.76 8.81
C ARG A 299 15.75 5.53 9.71
N GLY A 300 16.16 4.35 9.19
CA GLY A 300 16.41 3.17 10.02
C GLY A 300 15.40 2.04 9.92
N ALA A 301 14.29 2.18 9.16
CA ALA A 301 13.32 1.08 8.95
C ALA A 301 14.02 -0.20 8.44
N THR A 302 14.89 -0.08 7.43
CA THR A 302 15.66 -1.22 6.90
C THR A 302 16.58 -1.85 7.93
N ARG A 303 17.23 -1.03 8.76
CA ARG A 303 18.15 -1.52 9.80
C ARG A 303 17.40 -2.33 10.85
N GLU A 304 16.24 -1.86 11.27
CA GLU A 304 15.40 -2.56 12.25
C GLU A 304 14.80 -3.84 11.67
N SER A 305 14.35 -3.85 10.41
CA SER A 305 13.94 -5.10 9.74
C SER A 305 15.07 -6.13 9.67
N ILE A 306 16.31 -5.70 9.37
CA ILE A 306 17.48 -6.60 9.37
C ILE A 306 17.77 -7.13 10.77
N ALA A 307 17.71 -6.28 11.80
CA ALA A 307 17.91 -6.68 13.18
C ALA A 307 16.85 -7.70 13.63
N PHE A 308 15.58 -7.48 13.24
CA PHE A 308 14.49 -8.41 13.52
C PHE A 308 14.77 -9.79 12.89
N ALA A 309 15.15 -9.85 11.61
CA ALA A 309 15.45 -11.14 10.98
C ALA A 309 16.68 -11.83 11.58
N ALA A 310 17.70 -11.07 11.98
CA ALA A 310 18.87 -11.63 12.65
C ALA A 310 18.47 -12.27 14.00
N CYS A 311 17.58 -11.61 14.75
CA CYS A 311 17.01 -12.16 15.98
C CYS A 311 16.21 -13.45 15.69
N LEU A 312 15.26 -13.40 14.74
CA LEU A 312 14.43 -14.54 14.38
C LEU A 312 15.25 -15.74 13.86
N ALA A 313 16.36 -15.49 13.15
CA ALA A 313 17.26 -16.53 12.67
C ALA A 313 18.06 -17.21 13.79
N ALA A 314 18.25 -16.54 14.93
CA ALA A 314 18.97 -17.08 16.08
C ALA A 314 18.09 -17.90 17.05
N VAL A 315 16.77 -17.75 16.96
CA VAL A 315 15.81 -18.44 17.83
C VAL A 315 15.47 -19.83 17.29
N LYS A 316 15.45 -20.82 18.18
CA LYS A 316 15.11 -22.22 17.84
C LYS A 316 13.61 -22.44 17.66
N ASP A 317 12.80 -21.82 18.51
CA ASP A 317 11.35 -21.97 18.56
C ASP A 317 10.65 -20.82 17.80
N LYS A 318 10.94 -20.75 16.50
CA LYS A 318 10.35 -19.73 15.62
C LYS A 318 9.01 -20.23 15.06
N PRO A 319 8.03 -19.34 14.84
CA PRO A 319 6.75 -19.70 14.26
C PRO A 319 6.93 -20.30 12.87
N HIS A 320 6.05 -21.23 12.50
CA HIS A 320 6.01 -21.76 11.14
C HIS A 320 5.61 -20.66 10.15
N GLY A 321 6.21 -20.70 8.96
CA GLY A 321 5.95 -19.75 7.87
C GLY A 321 7.22 -19.31 7.16
N LEU A 322 7.03 -18.70 5.99
CA LEU A 322 8.09 -18.00 5.27
C LEU A 322 8.33 -16.64 5.92
N CYS A 323 9.53 -16.08 5.77
CA CYS A 323 9.87 -14.77 6.33
C CYS A 323 10.32 -13.84 5.20
N ARG A 324 9.89 -12.58 5.24
CA ARG A 324 10.30 -11.55 4.28
C ARG A 324 10.53 -10.21 4.97
N PHE A 325 11.50 -9.47 4.46
CA PHE A 325 11.70 -8.06 4.82
C PHE A 325 10.70 -7.17 4.07
N ALA A 326 9.89 -6.40 4.77
CA ALA A 326 8.94 -5.49 4.12
C ALA A 326 9.64 -4.39 3.30
N VAL A 327 10.81 -3.93 3.78
CA VAL A 327 11.69 -2.92 3.17
C VAL A 327 12.35 -3.31 1.84
N LEU A 328 12.21 -4.56 1.38
CA LEU A 328 12.65 -4.99 0.04
C LEU A 328 11.49 -4.98 -0.99
N SER A 329 10.42 -4.25 -0.70
CA SER A 329 9.30 -4.04 -1.61
C SER A 329 9.47 -2.71 -2.36
N PHE A 330 9.00 -2.67 -3.61
CA PHE A 330 8.98 -1.42 -4.37
C PHE A 330 7.79 -0.59 -3.87
N PHE A 331 8.11 0.57 -3.30
CA PHE A 331 7.12 1.60 -3.00
C PHE A 331 6.89 2.42 -4.26
N ALA A 332 5.64 2.57 -4.68
CA ALA A 332 5.30 3.64 -5.58
C ALA A 332 5.33 4.96 -4.79
N THR A 333 6.50 5.58 -4.69
CA THR A 333 6.60 6.98 -4.25
C THR A 333 6.06 7.87 -5.35
N PHE A 334 4.96 8.55 -5.04
CA PHE A 334 4.35 9.62 -5.85
C PHE A 334 5.02 10.96 -5.57
#